data_AF-X1H2Z9-F1
#
_entry.id   AF-X1H2Z9-F1
#
_cell.length_a   1.000
_cell.length_b   1.000
_cell.length_c   1.000
_cell.angle_alpha   90.00
_cell.angle_beta   90.00
_cell.angle_gamma   90.00
#
_symmetry.space_group_name_H-M   'P 1'
#
loop_
_entity.id
_entity.type
_entity.pdbx_description
1 polymer ?
#
loop_
_entity_poly.entity_id
_entity_poly.type
_entity_poly.pdbx_seq_one_letter_code
_entity_poly.pdbx_strand_id
1 'polypeptide(L)'
;AAKQERAQELLSHAEGTFQQFGAPNVNSLKLEKLNNQRFKKLCFNFSFRLFANQGKMILNSEEVASIFHFPLTQLGSPKVKWLKARESAVPTNLSKQGIILGKNIFRGEETVVRMADDDRRRHLYIIGQTGTGKSTLVNNMIQQDIENGNGVAFIDPHGDAIEKILGLIPKTRIEDVIYFNPADIQRPMGLNMLEFHPALPEQKTFIANEMISIFKKLWQDIPEAFGPMFEQYMRNALLLIMDDPVSGSTLLEVPK
;
A
#
# COMPACT_ATOMS: atom_id res chain seq x y z
N ALA A 1 -22.66 24.93 -44.45
CA ALA A 1 -22.26 24.37 -45.75
C ALA A 1 -20.95 23.58 -45.65
N ALA A 2 -19.78 24.23 -45.46
CA ALA A 2 -18.46 23.58 -45.48
C ALA A 2 -18.26 22.36 -44.54
N LYS A 3 -18.88 22.35 -43.34
CA LYS A 3 -18.78 21.20 -42.42
C LYS A 3 -19.56 19.96 -42.87
N GLN A 4 -20.66 20.15 -43.60
CA GLN A 4 -21.53 19.05 -44.03
C GLN A 4 -20.99 18.38 -45.29
N GLU A 5 -20.48 19.19 -46.20
CA GLU A 5 -19.77 18.74 -47.41
C GLU A 5 -18.53 17.93 -47.04
N ARG A 6 -17.71 18.43 -46.10
CA ARG A 6 -16.55 17.70 -45.59
C ARG A 6 -16.92 16.37 -44.92
N ALA A 7 -18.03 16.32 -44.19
CA ALA A 7 -18.51 15.08 -43.57
C ALA A 7 -18.97 14.05 -44.61
N GLN A 8 -19.61 14.50 -45.69
CA GLN A 8 -20.00 13.63 -46.81
C GLN A 8 -18.80 13.12 -47.59
N GLU A 9 -17.79 13.95 -47.82
CA GLU A 9 -16.51 13.52 -48.40
C GLU A 9 -15.85 12.44 -47.54
N LEU A 10 -15.69 12.70 -46.24
CA LEU A 10 -15.07 11.73 -45.31
C LEU A 10 -15.85 10.42 -45.26
N LEU A 11 -17.19 10.49 -45.27
CA LEU A 11 -18.03 9.32 -45.37
C LEU A 11 -17.73 8.57 -46.67
N SER A 12 -17.85 9.22 -47.83
CA SER A 12 -17.58 8.63 -49.15
C SER A 12 -16.20 7.96 -49.25
N HIS A 13 -15.16 8.59 -48.71
CA HIS A 13 -13.82 8.02 -48.65
C HIS A 13 -13.80 6.73 -47.81
N ALA A 14 -14.46 6.73 -46.65
CA ALA A 14 -14.64 5.53 -45.84
C ALA A 14 -15.54 4.50 -46.52
N GLU A 15 -16.53 4.90 -47.33
CA GLU A 15 -17.36 3.98 -48.11
C GLU A 15 -16.50 3.21 -49.12
N GLY A 16 -15.58 3.91 -49.80
CA GLY A 16 -14.69 3.35 -50.81
C GLY A 16 -13.73 2.29 -50.27
N THR A 17 -13.25 2.41 -49.02
CA THR A 17 -12.31 1.42 -48.45
C THR A 17 -12.92 0.05 -48.22
N PHE A 18 -14.26 -0.06 -48.19
CA PHE A 18 -14.94 -1.35 -48.02
C PHE A 18 -15.26 -2.06 -49.33
N GLN A 19 -15.17 -1.39 -50.48
CA GLN A 19 -15.45 -2.00 -51.80
C GLN A 19 -14.47 -3.12 -52.15
N GLN A 20 -13.22 -3.03 -51.69
CA GLN A 20 -12.19 -4.05 -51.91
C GLN A 20 -12.54 -5.43 -51.32
N PHE A 21 -13.48 -5.48 -50.36
CA PHE A 21 -13.94 -6.72 -49.73
C PHE A 21 -15.15 -7.36 -50.45
N GLY A 22 -15.53 -6.85 -51.62
CA GLY A 22 -16.61 -7.42 -52.45
C GLY A 22 -16.09 -8.04 -53.74
N ALA A 23 -16.56 -9.24 -54.07
CA ALA A 23 -16.35 -9.87 -55.37
C ALA A 23 -17.71 -10.13 -56.06
N PRO A 24 -17.81 -10.05 -57.41
CA PRO A 24 -19.09 -10.17 -58.13
C PRO A 24 -19.90 -11.43 -57.82
N ASN A 25 -19.21 -12.53 -57.48
CA ASN A 25 -19.80 -13.85 -57.26
C ASN A 25 -19.78 -14.28 -55.78
N VAL A 26 -19.41 -13.39 -54.84
CA VAL A 26 -19.24 -13.70 -53.41
C VAL A 26 -19.91 -12.61 -52.55
N ASN A 27 -19.84 -12.76 -51.22
CA ASN A 27 -20.31 -11.76 -50.27
C ASN A 27 -19.65 -10.39 -50.51
N SER A 28 -20.38 -9.33 -50.19
CA SER A 28 -19.90 -7.96 -50.25
C SER A 28 -20.48 -7.14 -49.10
N LEU A 29 -19.71 -6.18 -48.62
CA LEU A 29 -20.16 -5.21 -47.64
C LEU A 29 -20.94 -4.09 -48.36
N LYS A 30 -22.25 -4.03 -48.12
CA LYS A 30 -23.11 -2.97 -48.65
C LYS A 30 -23.38 -1.94 -47.56
N LEU A 31 -23.15 -0.68 -47.89
CA LEU A 31 -23.41 0.44 -46.97
C LEU A 31 -24.86 0.89 -47.13
N GLU A 32 -25.60 0.89 -46.02
CA GLU A 32 -26.98 1.37 -45.98
C GLU A 32 -27.00 2.83 -45.50
N LYS A 33 -27.43 3.75 -46.38
CA LYS A 33 -27.63 5.15 -46.01
C LYS A 33 -28.92 5.28 -45.21
N LEU A 34 -28.78 5.54 -43.91
CA LEU A 34 -29.91 5.68 -42.99
C LEU A 34 -30.50 7.09 -43.04
N ASN A 35 -31.83 7.17 -42.97
CA ASN A 35 -32.52 8.44 -42.76
C ASN A 35 -32.31 8.97 -41.32
N ASN A 36 -32.61 10.25 -41.08
CA ASN A 36 -32.36 10.89 -39.79
C ASN A 36 -32.98 10.17 -38.58
N GLN A 37 -34.16 9.56 -38.74
CA GLN A 37 -34.82 8.83 -37.65
C GLN A 37 -34.14 7.50 -37.34
N ARG A 38 -33.83 6.71 -38.38
CA ARG A 38 -33.10 5.43 -38.23
C ARG A 38 -31.68 5.66 -37.74
N PHE A 39 -31.02 6.73 -38.18
CA PHE A 39 -29.70 7.11 -37.71
C PHE A 39 -29.70 7.44 -36.20
N LYS A 40 -30.64 8.26 -35.73
CA LYS A 40 -30.79 8.53 -34.29
C LYS A 40 -31.03 7.25 -33.47
N LYS A 41 -31.87 6.36 -33.99
CA LYS A 41 -32.13 5.04 -33.36
C LYS A 41 -30.88 4.16 -33.32
N LEU A 42 -30.09 4.15 -34.41
CA LEU A 42 -28.82 3.42 -34.47
C LEU A 42 -27.84 3.96 -33.42
N CYS A 43 -27.65 5.28 -33.34
CA CYS A 43 -26.76 5.88 -32.35
C CYS A 43 -27.18 5.53 -30.91
N PHE A 44 -28.47 5.64 -30.60
CA PHE A 44 -29.00 5.24 -29.30
C PHE A 44 -28.70 3.76 -28.98
N ASN A 45 -29.07 2.87 -29.89
CA ASN A 45 -28.82 1.43 -29.73
C ASN A 45 -27.34 1.10 -29.58
N PHE A 46 -26.47 1.76 -30.36
CA PHE A 46 -25.02 1.59 -30.26
C PHE A 46 -24.47 2.05 -28.90
N SER A 47 -24.87 3.23 -28.43
CA SER A 47 -24.45 3.77 -27.12
C SER A 47 -24.85 2.86 -25.95
N PHE A 48 -26.03 2.24 -26.01
CA PHE A 48 -26.54 1.34 -24.98
C PHE A 48 -26.27 -0.16 -25.26
N ARG A 49 -25.52 -0.48 -26.32
CA ARG A 49 -25.22 -1.87 -26.75
C ARG A 49 -26.47 -2.74 -26.95
N LEU A 50 -27.55 -2.14 -27.43
CA LEU A 50 -28.81 -2.80 -27.76
C LEU A 50 -28.81 -3.25 -29.23
N PHE A 51 -28.26 -4.43 -29.49
CA PHE A 51 -28.13 -4.94 -30.86
C PHE A 51 -29.47 -5.51 -31.37
N ALA A 52 -29.98 -4.91 -32.45
CA ALA A 52 -31.19 -5.38 -33.13
C ALA A 52 -30.87 -6.56 -34.06
N ASN A 53 -31.85 -7.44 -34.31
CA ASN A 53 -31.68 -8.57 -35.24
C ASN A 53 -31.69 -8.16 -36.73
N GLN A 54 -32.03 -6.91 -37.05
CA GLN A 54 -31.99 -6.37 -38.41
C GLN A 54 -30.56 -5.92 -38.74
N GLY A 55 -30.02 -6.36 -39.88
CA GLY A 55 -28.65 -6.08 -40.31
C GLY A 55 -27.60 -7.10 -39.84
N LYS A 56 -28.02 -8.30 -39.43
CA LYS A 56 -27.08 -9.40 -39.15
C LYS A 56 -26.38 -9.85 -40.42
N MET A 57 -25.08 -10.05 -40.32
CA MET A 57 -24.27 -10.69 -41.35
C MET A 57 -23.79 -12.03 -40.81
N ILE A 58 -23.97 -13.10 -41.60
CA ILE A 58 -23.37 -14.39 -41.30
C ILE A 58 -21.97 -14.35 -41.90
N LEU A 59 -20.97 -14.55 -41.06
CA LEU A 59 -19.57 -14.56 -41.44
C LEU A 59 -18.95 -15.88 -41.02
N ASN A 60 -18.11 -16.46 -41.87
CA ASN A 60 -17.27 -17.59 -41.51
C ASN A 60 -16.04 -17.12 -40.68
N SER A 61 -15.28 -18.06 -40.13
CA SER A 61 -14.13 -17.73 -39.27
C SER A 61 -13.05 -16.89 -39.98
N GLU A 62 -12.84 -17.09 -41.28
CA GLU A 62 -11.85 -16.36 -42.08
C GLU A 62 -12.30 -14.92 -42.36
N GLU A 63 -13.59 -14.73 -42.68
CA GLU A 63 -14.19 -13.40 -42.89
C GLU A 63 -14.20 -12.57 -41.59
N VAL A 64 -14.52 -13.18 -40.44
CA VAL A 64 -14.46 -12.50 -39.14
C VAL A 64 -13.03 -12.08 -38.78
N ALA A 65 -12.06 -12.99 -38.96
CA ALA A 65 -10.65 -12.70 -38.67
C ALA A 65 -10.09 -11.58 -39.57
N SER A 66 -10.59 -11.45 -40.81
CA SER A 66 -10.18 -10.39 -41.73
C SER A 66 -10.71 -9.01 -41.33
N ILE A 67 -11.91 -8.94 -40.75
CA ILE A 67 -12.58 -7.67 -40.39
C ILE A 67 -12.15 -7.18 -39.00
N PHE A 68 -11.90 -8.09 -38.07
CA PHE A 68 -11.56 -7.75 -36.69
C PHE A 68 -10.33 -8.51 -36.18
N HIS A 69 -9.37 -7.76 -35.69
CA HIS A 69 -8.16 -8.28 -35.06
C HIS A 69 -8.13 -7.84 -33.60
N PHE A 70 -7.89 -8.77 -32.68
CA PHE A 70 -7.63 -8.39 -31.29
C PHE A 70 -6.35 -7.55 -31.23
N PRO A 71 -6.35 -6.44 -30.45
CA PRO A 71 -5.16 -5.64 -30.28
C PRO A 71 -4.09 -6.50 -29.62
N LEU A 72 -3.01 -6.81 -30.35
CA LEU A 72 -1.87 -7.55 -29.83
C LEU A 72 -1.15 -6.67 -28.80
N THR A 73 -0.91 -7.19 -27.61
CA THR A 73 -0.27 -6.47 -26.49
C THR A 73 1.10 -5.89 -26.81
N GLN A 74 1.78 -6.39 -27.85
CA GLN A 74 3.10 -5.90 -28.29
C GLN A 74 3.00 -4.65 -29.20
N LEU A 75 1.88 -4.49 -29.92
CA LEU A 75 1.62 -3.36 -30.80
C LEU A 75 0.70 -2.39 -30.04
N GLY A 76 1.31 -1.58 -29.18
CA GLY A 76 0.59 -0.60 -28.37
C GLY A 76 -0.29 0.31 -29.23
N SER A 77 -1.61 0.10 -29.22
CA SER A 77 -2.55 0.96 -29.94
C SER A 77 -2.77 2.27 -29.15
N PRO A 78 -2.54 3.45 -29.76
CA PRO A 78 -2.49 4.75 -29.06
C PRO A 78 -3.84 5.22 -28.47
N LYS A 79 -4.93 4.49 -28.68
CA LYS A 79 -6.28 4.83 -28.15
C LYS A 79 -6.90 3.73 -27.29
N VAL A 80 -6.16 2.67 -26.99
CA VAL A 80 -6.60 1.62 -26.07
C VAL A 80 -6.09 1.94 -24.68
N LYS A 81 -7.00 2.07 -23.70
CA LYS A 81 -6.63 2.21 -22.29
C LYS A 81 -6.15 0.85 -21.77
N TRP A 82 -4.86 0.60 -21.91
CA TRP A 82 -4.23 -0.61 -21.40
C TRP A 82 -4.19 -0.58 -19.87
N LEU A 83 -4.76 -1.61 -19.23
CA LEU A 83 -4.52 -1.88 -17.82
C LEU A 83 -3.05 -2.31 -17.66
N LYS A 84 -2.26 -1.51 -16.95
CA LYS A 84 -0.85 -1.81 -16.67
C LYS A 84 -0.67 -2.92 -15.63
N ALA A 85 -1.70 -3.18 -14.82
CA ALA A 85 -1.69 -4.22 -13.83
C ALA A 85 -2.04 -5.56 -14.49
N ARG A 86 -1.09 -6.49 -14.53
CA ARG A 86 -1.38 -7.90 -14.81
C ARG A 86 -1.96 -8.49 -13.54
N GLU A 87 -3.17 -9.04 -13.65
CA GLU A 87 -3.68 -9.91 -12.60
C GLU A 87 -2.81 -11.17 -12.57
N SER A 88 -2.35 -11.54 -11.38
CA SER A 88 -1.62 -12.78 -11.16
C SER A 88 -2.39 -13.60 -10.15
N ALA A 89 -2.37 -14.92 -10.35
CA ALA A 89 -2.78 -15.86 -9.32
C ALA A 89 -1.87 -15.70 -8.09
N VAL A 90 -2.42 -16.06 -6.92
CA VAL A 90 -1.64 -16.19 -5.70
C VAL A 90 -0.58 -17.31 -5.86
N PRO A 91 0.58 -17.20 -5.17
CA PRO A 91 1.53 -18.29 -5.07
C PRO A 91 0.88 -19.55 -4.45
N THR A 92 1.27 -20.73 -4.91
CA THR A 92 0.74 -22.00 -4.39
C THR A 92 1.12 -22.27 -2.93
N ASN A 93 2.21 -21.67 -2.46
CA ASN A 93 2.73 -21.76 -1.10
C ASN A 93 2.18 -20.68 -0.16
N LEU A 94 1.07 -20.02 -0.50
CA LEU A 94 0.46 -18.99 0.34
C LEU A 94 0.01 -19.59 1.69
N SER A 95 0.36 -18.90 2.79
CA SER A 95 -0.05 -19.31 4.13
C SER A 95 -1.57 -19.22 4.31
N LYS A 96 -2.16 -20.22 4.97
CA LYS A 96 -3.56 -20.22 5.42
C LYS A 96 -3.75 -19.58 6.79
N GLN A 97 -2.66 -19.32 7.51
CA GLN A 97 -2.63 -18.82 8.88
C GLN A 97 -1.86 -17.49 8.98
N GLY A 98 -2.01 -16.82 10.12
CA GLY A 98 -1.43 -15.50 10.38
C GLY A 98 -2.31 -14.34 9.94
N ILE A 99 -1.74 -13.14 9.95
CA ILE A 99 -2.46 -11.89 9.72
C ILE A 99 -2.87 -11.74 8.25
N ILE A 100 -4.03 -11.14 8.02
CA ILE A 100 -4.55 -10.81 6.69
C ILE A 100 -3.86 -9.53 6.21
N LEU A 101 -3.28 -9.60 5.01
CA LEU A 101 -2.73 -8.44 4.31
C LEU A 101 -3.74 -7.84 3.34
N GLY A 102 -4.58 -8.68 2.74
CA GLY A 102 -5.55 -8.23 1.74
C GLY A 102 -6.18 -9.38 0.98
N LYS A 103 -6.71 -9.08 -0.21
CA LYS A 103 -7.42 -10.03 -1.07
C LYS A 103 -6.81 -9.98 -2.47
N ASN A 104 -6.62 -11.14 -3.07
CA ASN A 104 -6.31 -11.30 -4.49
C ASN A 104 -7.59 -11.70 -5.21
N ILE A 105 -7.91 -11.02 -6.30
CA ILE A 105 -9.02 -11.38 -7.18
C ILE A 105 -8.38 -11.76 -8.52
N PHE A 106 -8.50 -13.03 -8.90
CA PHE A 106 -7.97 -13.55 -10.15
C PHE A 106 -9.02 -14.40 -10.85
N ARG A 107 -9.40 -14.04 -12.08
CA ARG A 107 -10.43 -14.74 -12.87
C ARG A 107 -11.79 -14.92 -12.15
N GLY A 108 -12.14 -13.95 -11.31
CA GLY A 108 -13.38 -13.99 -10.53
C GLY A 108 -13.32 -14.82 -9.25
N GLU A 109 -12.20 -15.47 -8.95
CA GLU A 109 -11.96 -16.12 -7.67
C GLU A 109 -11.28 -15.14 -6.70
N GLU A 110 -11.88 -14.97 -5.52
CA GLU A 110 -11.31 -14.18 -4.44
C GLU A 110 -10.53 -15.09 -3.48
N THR A 111 -9.26 -14.77 -3.26
CA THR A 111 -8.40 -15.46 -2.30
C THR A 111 -7.86 -14.48 -1.25
N VAL A 112 -8.03 -14.80 0.03
CA VAL A 112 -7.48 -14.00 1.12
C VAL A 112 -5.97 -14.24 1.24
N VAL A 113 -5.19 -13.15 1.20
CA VAL A 113 -3.73 -13.16 1.32
C VAL A 113 -3.35 -12.95 2.77
N ARG A 114 -2.58 -13.89 3.34
CA ARG A 114 -2.11 -13.84 4.72
C ARG A 114 -0.58 -13.89 4.79
N MET A 115 -0.04 -13.34 5.88
CA MET A 115 1.37 -13.44 6.24
C MET A 115 1.49 -14.32 7.48
N ALA A 116 2.28 -15.40 7.38
CA ALA A 116 2.52 -16.29 8.51
C ALA A 116 3.36 -15.59 9.58
N ASP A 117 3.19 -16.00 10.85
CA ASP A 117 3.93 -15.40 11.96
C ASP A 117 5.45 -15.65 11.84
N ASP A 118 5.86 -16.78 11.28
CA ASP A 118 7.27 -17.07 10.94
C ASP A 118 7.87 -16.06 9.98
N ASP A 119 7.11 -15.62 8.98
CA ASP A 119 7.58 -14.62 8.02
C ASP A 119 7.65 -13.24 8.67
N ARG A 120 6.71 -12.91 9.57
CA ARG A 120 6.72 -11.65 10.33
C ARG A 120 7.93 -11.51 11.24
N ARG A 121 8.47 -12.62 11.76
CA ARG A 121 9.69 -12.60 12.58
C ARG A 121 10.93 -12.13 11.81
N ARG A 122 10.88 -12.11 10.47
CA ARG A 122 11.96 -11.58 9.62
C ARG A 122 11.85 -10.08 9.34
N HIS A 123 10.98 -9.38 10.07
CA HIS A 123 10.65 -7.96 9.93
C HIS A 123 9.90 -7.62 8.63
N LEU A 124 9.25 -6.46 8.63
CA LEU A 124 8.47 -5.96 7.50
C LEU A 124 8.92 -4.54 7.15
N TYR A 125 9.22 -4.30 5.87
CA TYR A 125 9.54 -2.98 5.35
C TYR A 125 8.43 -2.50 4.41
N ILE A 126 7.78 -1.38 4.77
CA ILE A 126 6.62 -0.85 4.04
C ILE A 126 6.98 0.50 3.43
N ILE A 127 6.95 0.59 2.10
CA ILE A 127 7.24 1.81 1.35
C ILE A 127 5.97 2.28 0.65
N GLY A 128 5.70 3.57 0.71
CA GLY A 128 4.60 4.19 -0.02
C GLY A 128 4.54 5.70 0.22
N GLN A 129 4.18 6.45 -0.82
CA GLN A 129 3.93 7.88 -0.74
C GLN A 129 2.74 8.18 0.21
N THR A 130 2.59 9.43 0.61
CA THR A 130 1.42 9.85 1.40
C THR A 130 0.13 9.55 0.63
N GLY A 131 -0.87 9.01 1.34
CA GLY A 131 -2.16 8.65 0.75
C GLY A 131 -2.23 7.28 0.08
N THR A 132 -1.14 6.50 0.01
CA THR A 132 -1.18 5.15 -0.58
C THR A 132 -1.68 4.06 0.38
N GLY A 133 -2.16 4.42 1.57
CA GLY A 133 -2.73 3.48 2.54
C GLY A 133 -1.74 2.81 3.49
N LYS A 134 -0.50 3.30 3.60
CA LYS A 134 0.51 2.77 4.54
C LYS A 134 -0.01 2.71 5.99
N SER A 135 -0.52 3.83 6.50
CA SER A 135 -1.05 3.89 7.88
C SER A 135 -2.26 2.98 8.06
N THR A 136 -3.13 2.87 7.05
CA THR A 136 -4.27 1.95 7.07
C THR A 136 -3.82 0.50 7.15
N LEU A 137 -2.80 0.11 6.37
CA LEU A 137 -2.23 -1.24 6.41
C LEU A 137 -1.68 -1.54 7.81
N VAL A 138 -0.89 -0.64 8.39
CA VAL A 138 -0.32 -0.81 9.73
C VAL A 138 -1.41 -0.92 10.79
N ASN A 139 -2.40 -0.02 10.78
CA ASN A 139 -3.51 -0.05 11.72
C ASN A 139 -4.32 -1.36 11.64
N ASN A 140 -4.57 -1.86 10.43
CA ASN A 140 -5.27 -3.14 10.24
C ASN A 140 -4.46 -4.34 10.75
N MET A 141 -3.13 -4.30 10.65
CA MET A 141 -2.29 -5.36 11.23
C MET A 141 -2.30 -5.28 12.76
N ILE A 142 -2.14 -4.07 13.32
CA ILE A 142 -2.19 -3.83 14.77
C ILE A 142 -3.54 -4.28 15.34
N GLN A 143 -4.65 -3.94 14.70
CA GLN A 143 -5.97 -4.38 15.14
C GLN A 143 -6.07 -5.91 15.19
N GLN A 144 -5.60 -6.61 14.15
CA GLN A 144 -5.60 -8.07 14.14
C GLN A 144 -4.73 -8.66 15.25
N ASP A 145 -3.55 -8.10 15.50
CA ASP A 145 -2.70 -8.52 16.62
C ASP A 145 -3.40 -8.33 17.96
N ILE A 146 -4.05 -7.18 18.13
CA ILE A 146 -4.80 -6.85 19.33
C ILE A 146 -5.95 -7.85 19.54
N GLU A 147 -6.74 -8.12 18.50
CA GLU A 147 -7.85 -9.07 18.55
C GLU A 147 -7.39 -10.50 18.80
N ASN A 148 -6.22 -10.89 18.29
CA ASN A 148 -5.62 -12.22 18.49
C ASN A 148 -4.96 -12.40 19.86
N GLY A 149 -4.94 -11.37 20.72
CA GLY A 149 -4.29 -11.45 22.02
C GLY A 149 -2.79 -11.17 22.00
N ASN A 150 -2.22 -10.75 20.86
CA ASN A 150 -0.81 -10.40 20.76
C ASN A 150 -0.54 -9.01 21.35
N GLY A 151 0.66 -8.83 21.89
CA GLY A 151 1.19 -7.54 22.33
C GLY A 151 1.70 -6.71 21.15
N VAL A 152 1.53 -5.39 21.22
CA VAL A 152 1.96 -4.44 20.19
C VAL A 152 2.61 -3.24 20.84
N ALA A 153 3.76 -2.81 20.31
CA ALA A 153 4.37 -1.52 20.60
C ALA A 153 4.34 -0.66 19.33
N PHE A 154 3.81 0.55 19.43
CA PHE A 154 3.69 1.46 18.30
C PHE A 154 4.23 2.85 18.68
N ILE A 155 5.13 3.38 17.86
CA ILE A 155 5.78 4.67 18.07
C ILE A 155 5.34 5.58 16.93
N ASP A 156 4.68 6.68 17.26
CA ASP A 156 4.17 7.66 16.31
C ASP A 156 4.65 9.06 16.67
N PRO A 157 5.51 9.69 15.87
CA PRO A 157 5.97 11.05 16.13
C PRO A 157 4.89 12.12 15.89
N HIS A 158 3.79 11.81 15.21
CA HIS A 158 2.73 12.77 14.87
C HIS A 158 1.48 12.61 15.73
N GLY A 159 1.21 11.41 16.23
CA GLY A 159 0.14 11.08 17.19
C GLY A 159 -1.21 10.72 16.56
N ASP A 160 -1.42 11.01 15.28
CA ASP A 160 -2.71 10.79 14.59
C ASP A 160 -3.04 9.30 14.40
N ALA A 161 -2.04 8.43 14.34
CA ALA A 161 -2.25 6.99 14.26
C ALA A 161 -2.54 6.39 15.64
N ILE A 162 -1.94 6.91 16.72
CA ILE A 162 -2.21 6.43 18.08
C ILE A 162 -3.66 6.62 18.47
N GLU A 163 -4.26 7.80 18.22
CA GLU A 163 -5.68 8.05 18.55
C GLU A 163 -6.62 7.02 17.90
N LYS A 164 -6.34 6.64 16.65
CA LYS A 164 -7.09 5.62 15.93
C LYS A 164 -6.91 4.25 16.56
N ILE A 165 -5.68 3.89 16.91
CA ILE A 165 -5.37 2.59 17.53
C ILE A 165 -6.06 2.47 18.89
N LEU A 166 -6.02 3.52 19.73
CA LEU A 166 -6.70 3.53 21.03
C LEU A 166 -8.21 3.28 20.89
N GLY A 167 -8.83 3.81 19.84
CA GLY A 167 -10.25 3.55 19.52
C GLY A 167 -10.56 2.12 19.07
N LEU A 168 -9.55 1.32 18.68
CA LEU A 168 -9.69 -0.07 18.24
C LEU A 168 -9.45 -1.08 19.37
N ILE A 169 -9.04 -0.62 20.55
CA ILE A 169 -8.72 -1.52 21.67
C ILE A 169 -10.02 -2.08 22.27
N PRO A 170 -10.17 -3.41 22.35
CA PRO A 170 -11.35 -4.02 22.93
C PRO A 170 -11.41 -3.72 24.44
N LYS A 171 -12.64 -3.58 24.97
CA LYS A 171 -12.87 -3.24 26.38
C LYS A 171 -12.16 -4.18 27.37
N THR A 172 -12.03 -5.45 26.99
CA THR A 172 -11.38 -6.49 27.79
C THR A 172 -9.88 -6.28 27.98
N ARG A 173 -9.24 -5.40 27.22
CA ARG A 173 -7.79 -5.13 27.26
C ARG A 173 -7.44 -3.67 27.53
N ILE A 174 -8.39 -2.87 28.00
CA ILE A 174 -8.15 -1.45 28.32
C ILE A 174 -7.09 -1.32 29.42
N GLU A 175 -7.10 -2.22 30.40
CA GLU A 175 -6.13 -2.22 31.51
C GLU A 175 -4.72 -2.64 31.09
N ASP A 176 -4.56 -3.21 29.89
CA ASP A 176 -3.25 -3.61 29.34
C ASP A 176 -2.56 -2.44 28.61
N VAL A 177 -3.22 -1.29 28.47
CA VAL A 177 -2.77 -0.19 27.61
C VAL A 177 -1.83 0.75 28.35
N ILE A 178 -0.63 0.92 27.81
CA ILE A 178 0.31 1.96 28.24
C ILE A 178 0.36 3.02 27.14
N TYR A 179 -0.14 4.23 27.44
CA TYR A 179 -0.04 5.39 26.56
C TYR A 179 1.04 6.34 27.07
N PHE A 180 2.20 6.34 26.42
CA PHE A 180 3.33 7.19 26.78
C PHE A 180 3.46 8.40 25.87
N ASN A 181 3.16 9.58 26.44
CA ASN A 181 3.37 10.87 25.79
C ASN A 181 4.32 11.72 26.65
N PRO A 182 5.59 11.92 26.22
CA PRO A 182 6.55 12.71 27.00
C PRO A 182 6.21 14.21 27.06
N ALA A 183 5.30 14.70 26.22
CA ALA A 183 4.83 16.08 26.26
C ALA A 183 3.62 16.30 27.19
N ASP A 184 3.02 15.24 27.75
CA ASP A 184 1.89 15.34 28.67
C ASP A 184 2.37 15.66 30.10
N ILE A 185 2.19 16.91 30.50
CA ILE A 185 2.56 17.42 31.83
C ILE A 185 1.44 17.16 32.86
N GLN A 186 0.21 16.88 32.43
CA GLN A 186 -0.90 16.59 33.35
C GLN A 186 -0.84 15.15 33.87
N ARG A 187 -0.36 14.22 33.04
CA ARG A 187 -0.17 12.81 33.40
C ARG A 187 1.23 12.32 32.97
N PRO A 188 2.30 12.85 33.58
CA PRO A 188 3.64 12.44 33.23
C PRO A 188 3.89 10.99 33.65
N MET A 189 4.52 10.22 32.78
CA MET A 189 5.07 8.90 33.15
C MET A 189 6.58 9.00 33.26
N GLY A 190 7.12 8.48 34.36
CA GLY A 190 8.56 8.37 34.57
C GLY A 190 9.15 7.24 33.75
N LEU A 191 10.30 7.50 33.14
CA LEU A 191 11.13 6.49 32.49
C LEU A 191 12.55 6.65 33.02
N ASN A 192 13.00 5.74 33.90
CA ASN A 192 14.38 5.73 34.33
C ASN A 192 15.21 4.88 33.37
N MET A 193 16.03 5.52 32.54
CA MET A 193 16.89 4.80 31.60
C MET A 193 18.05 4.05 32.28
N LEU A 194 18.31 4.32 33.57
CA LEU A 194 19.30 3.62 34.37
C LEU A 194 18.69 2.49 35.21
N GLU A 195 17.41 2.20 35.06
CA GLU A 195 16.76 1.12 35.80
C GLU A 195 17.31 -0.24 35.37
N PHE A 196 17.70 -1.06 36.35
CA PHE A 196 18.21 -2.41 36.14
C PHE A 196 17.69 -3.36 37.21
N HIS A 197 17.66 -4.66 36.93
CA HIS A 197 17.22 -5.63 37.92
C HIS A 197 18.37 -5.94 38.90
N PRO A 198 18.19 -5.79 40.24
CA PRO A 198 19.28 -6.01 41.21
C PRO A 198 19.91 -7.41 41.16
N ALA A 199 19.13 -8.42 40.76
CA ALA A 199 19.62 -9.79 40.55
C ALA A 199 20.49 -9.98 39.29
N LEU A 200 20.55 -8.99 38.39
CA LEU A 200 21.27 -9.02 37.11
C LEU A 200 22.20 -7.80 36.98
N PRO A 201 23.21 -7.65 37.87
CA PRO A 201 24.09 -6.47 37.89
C PRO A 201 24.92 -6.30 36.61
N GLU A 202 25.11 -7.34 35.82
CA GLU A 202 25.78 -7.28 34.51
C GLU A 202 25.05 -6.37 33.50
N GLN A 203 23.76 -6.10 33.70
CA GLN A 203 22.97 -5.18 32.89
C GLN A 203 23.49 -3.73 32.95
N LYS A 204 24.14 -3.33 34.06
CA LYS A 204 24.63 -1.96 34.25
C LYS A 204 25.56 -1.51 33.13
N THR A 205 26.48 -2.38 32.73
CA THR A 205 27.43 -2.10 31.65
C THR A 205 26.73 -1.92 30.31
N PHE A 206 25.70 -2.73 30.03
CA PHE A 206 24.89 -2.62 28.82
C PHE A 206 24.11 -1.31 28.81
N ILE A 207 23.43 -0.98 29.91
CA ILE A 207 22.65 0.25 30.06
C ILE A 207 23.55 1.49 29.92
N ALA A 208 24.70 1.52 30.59
CA ALA A 208 25.66 2.62 30.48
C ALA A 208 26.17 2.80 29.04
N ASN A 209 26.42 1.70 28.32
CA ASN A 209 26.79 1.74 26.90
C ASN A 209 25.67 2.31 26.02
N GLU A 210 24.43 1.86 26.21
CA GLU A 210 23.29 2.36 25.46
C GLU A 210 23.02 3.83 25.74
N MET A 211 23.18 4.27 27.00
CA MET A 211 23.10 5.69 27.34
C MET A 211 24.13 6.50 26.59
N ILE A 212 25.41 6.11 26.61
CA ILE A 212 26.46 6.79 25.84
C ILE A 212 26.14 6.81 24.35
N SER A 213 25.60 5.71 23.80
CA SER A 213 25.17 5.62 22.40
C SER A 213 24.04 6.61 22.07
N ILE A 214 23.05 6.76 22.97
CA ILE A 214 21.97 7.74 22.85
C ILE A 214 22.53 9.17 22.89
N PHE A 215 23.38 9.51 23.87
CA PHE A 215 24.02 10.81 23.95
C PHE A 215 24.82 11.13 22.68
N LYS A 216 25.65 10.19 22.20
CA LYS A 216 26.36 10.36 20.93
C LYS A 216 25.44 10.65 19.76
N LYS A 217 24.29 9.97 19.66
CA LYS A 217 23.29 10.18 18.61
C LYS A 217 22.57 11.53 18.71
N LEU A 218 22.30 12.01 19.91
CA LEU A 218 21.64 13.29 20.14
C LEU A 218 22.54 14.50 19.84
N TRP A 219 23.84 14.38 20.09
CA TRP A 219 24.82 15.46 19.91
C TRP A 219 25.83 15.17 18.78
N GLN A 220 25.43 14.43 17.75
CA GLN A 220 26.31 14.11 16.60
C GLN A 220 26.91 15.35 15.92
N ASP A 221 26.20 16.48 15.99
CA ASP A 221 26.61 17.75 15.39
C ASP A 221 27.66 18.52 16.21
N ILE A 222 28.06 18.02 17.40
CA ILE A 222 29.11 18.61 18.25
C ILE A 222 30.18 17.55 18.58
N PRO A 223 30.93 17.05 17.57
CA PRO A 223 31.89 15.96 17.78
C PRO A 223 33.02 16.34 18.73
N GLU A 224 33.41 17.63 18.77
CA GLU A 224 34.52 18.09 19.60
C GLU A 224 34.24 17.97 21.11
N ALA A 225 32.97 17.91 21.51
CA ALA A 225 32.58 17.82 22.93
C ALA A 225 32.55 16.37 23.47
N PHE A 226 32.45 15.36 22.60
CA PHE A 226 32.22 13.95 22.98
C PHE A 226 33.39 13.05 22.59
N GLY A 227 34.61 13.45 22.98
CA GLY A 227 35.81 12.65 22.78
C GLY A 227 35.91 11.42 23.72
N PRO A 228 36.93 10.55 23.52
CA PRO A 228 37.11 9.33 24.31
C PRO A 228 37.16 9.55 25.83
N MET A 229 37.69 10.69 26.27
CA MET A 229 37.73 11.06 27.69
C MET A 229 36.34 11.33 28.26
N PHE A 230 35.47 12.02 27.52
CA PHE A 230 34.09 12.28 27.95
C PHE A 230 33.34 10.96 28.12
N GLU A 231 33.47 10.05 27.16
CA GLU A 231 32.84 8.72 27.25
C GLU A 231 33.31 7.94 28.47
N GLN A 232 34.61 7.99 28.77
CA GLN A 232 35.18 7.31 29.92
C GLN A 232 34.66 7.91 31.23
N TYR A 233 34.60 9.24 31.36
CA TYR A 233 34.04 9.89 32.54
C TYR A 233 32.55 9.62 32.70
N MET A 234 31.76 9.77 31.64
CA MET A 234 30.32 9.50 31.65
C MET A 234 30.05 8.04 32.03
N ARG A 235 30.78 7.09 31.44
CA ARG A 235 30.67 5.66 31.80
C ARG A 235 30.92 5.43 33.29
N ASN A 236 32.02 5.95 33.81
CA ASN A 236 32.40 5.74 35.20
C ASN A 236 31.39 6.38 36.15
N ALA A 237 30.88 7.57 35.83
CA ALA A 237 29.84 8.24 36.61
C ALA A 237 28.53 7.45 36.61
N LEU A 238 28.07 6.98 35.43
CA LEU A 238 26.86 6.17 35.31
C LEU A 238 26.97 4.87 36.12
N LEU A 239 28.08 4.14 35.98
CA LEU A 239 28.30 2.90 36.73
C LEU A 239 28.35 3.13 38.24
N LEU A 240 29.02 4.20 38.69
CA LEU A 240 29.08 4.57 40.11
C LEU A 240 27.69 4.84 40.69
N ILE A 241 26.86 5.59 39.98
CA ILE A 241 25.48 5.90 40.38
C ILE A 241 24.61 4.64 40.41
N MET A 242 24.80 3.74 39.44
CA MET A 242 24.08 2.46 39.39
C MET A 242 24.57 1.45 40.44
N ASP A 243 25.75 1.66 41.04
CA ASP A 243 26.28 0.87 42.15
C ASP A 243 25.70 1.26 43.52
N ASP A 244 24.98 2.38 43.61
CA ASP A 244 24.17 2.76 44.78
C ASP A 244 22.67 2.87 44.44
N PRO A 245 21.93 1.75 44.35
CA PRO A 245 20.50 1.79 44.03
C PRO A 245 19.64 2.56 45.04
N VAL A 246 20.15 2.77 46.26
CA VAL A 246 19.43 3.46 47.34
C VAL A 246 19.33 4.96 47.04
N SER A 247 20.24 5.51 46.24
CA SER A 247 20.19 6.90 45.79
C SER A 247 19.07 7.17 44.77
N GLY A 248 18.50 6.13 44.17
CA GLY A 248 17.50 6.18 43.10
C GLY A 248 18.07 5.87 41.72
N SER A 249 19.40 5.94 41.56
CA SER A 249 20.14 5.69 40.32
C SER A 249 19.47 6.36 39.11
N THR A 250 19.35 7.68 39.13
CA THR A 250 18.71 8.45 38.05
C THR A 250 19.71 9.34 37.30
N LEU A 251 19.34 9.76 36.08
CA LEU A 251 20.16 10.73 35.33
C LEU A 251 20.31 12.10 36.03
N LEU A 252 19.47 12.41 37.02
CA LEU A 252 19.57 13.64 37.81
C LEU A 252 20.80 13.66 38.72
N GLU A 253 21.33 12.49 39.06
CA GLU A 253 22.51 12.34 39.92
C GLU A 253 23.82 12.42 39.12
N VAL A 254 23.75 12.37 37.78
CA VAL A 254 24.93 12.49 36.93
C VAL A 254 25.49 13.91 37.05
N PRO A 255 26.77 14.06 37.43
CA PRO A 255 27.40 15.38 37.57
C PRO A 255 27.26 16.21 36.28
N LYS A 256 26.94 17.49 36.43
CA LYS A 256 26.83 18.46 35.32
C LYS A 256 28.20 18.86 34.78
#